data_AF-A0A969HGB6-F1
#
_entry.id   AF-A0A969HGB6-F1
#
_cell.length_a   1.000
_cell.length_b   1.000
_cell.length_c   1.000
_cell.angle_alpha   90.00
_cell.angle_beta   90.00
_cell.angle_gamma   90.00
#
_symmetry.space_group_name_H-M   'P 1'
#
loop_
_entity.id
_entity.type
_entity.pdbx_description
1 polymer ?
#
loop_
_entity_poly.entity_id
_entity_poly.type
_entity_poly.pdbx_seq_one_letter_code
_entity_poly.pdbx_strand_id
1 'polypeptide(L)'
;MHCPNCAHPNYDLLQSCPACHFSGDPLFIEELDRIEWLLAEIDQWEPGLGVSPENLNLIRQKYTARRRELEITLNLRLPPFTLEEARLAWPQLFQREALLQKMGEWLAAGQIDPLSTQALVDQTSQQVEDLLEQLEGQPRPGYPQTEADRLGTTNFLLDAATRLGQNHSFTSPAAEAQILASLRVEKEQLEISLSPRPTPEPVNQPAGAPLQKH
;
A
#
# COMPACT_ATOMS: atom_id res chain seq x y z
N MET A 1 -15.94 -16.85 25.42
CA MET A 1 -16.07 -16.22 24.08
C MET A 1 -14.90 -16.65 23.20
N HIS A 2 -14.83 -16.22 21.94
CA HIS A 2 -13.64 -16.41 21.10
C HIS A 2 -12.66 -15.25 21.31
N CYS A 3 -11.36 -15.48 21.13
CA CYS A 3 -10.37 -14.40 21.16
C CYS A 3 -10.56 -13.50 19.93
N PRO A 4 -10.69 -12.17 20.09
CA PRO A 4 -10.95 -11.28 18.96
C PRO A 4 -9.76 -11.19 17.99
N ASN A 5 -8.53 -11.51 18.43
CA ASN A 5 -7.34 -11.44 17.58
C ASN A 5 -7.11 -12.70 16.73
N CYS A 6 -7.35 -13.90 17.28
CA CYS A 6 -7.00 -15.16 16.60
C CYS A 6 -8.14 -16.19 16.54
N ALA A 7 -9.34 -15.80 16.98
CA ALA A 7 -10.52 -16.67 17.08
C ALA A 7 -10.35 -17.93 17.95
N HIS A 8 -9.33 -18.01 18.83
CA HIS A 8 -9.16 -19.14 19.75
C HIS A 8 -10.43 -19.32 20.61
N PRO A 9 -11.01 -20.53 20.68
CA PRO A 9 -12.20 -20.78 21.48
C PRO A 9 -11.90 -20.67 22.97
N ASN A 10 -12.94 -20.46 23.79
CA ASN A 10 -12.85 -20.41 25.26
C ASN A 10 -11.86 -19.36 25.79
N TYR A 11 -11.75 -18.23 25.11
CA TYR A 11 -10.97 -17.09 25.59
C TYR A 11 -11.56 -16.55 26.90
N ASP A 12 -10.69 -16.40 27.91
CA ASP A 12 -10.97 -15.79 29.21
C ASP A 12 -10.50 -14.34 29.18
N LEU A 13 -11.43 -13.42 29.44
CA LEU A 13 -11.20 -11.97 29.43
C LEU A 13 -10.15 -11.51 30.46
N LEU A 14 -9.97 -12.27 31.54
CA LEU A 14 -9.04 -11.91 32.61
C LEU A 14 -7.62 -12.44 32.37
N GLN A 15 -7.40 -13.17 31.28
CA GLN A 15 -6.10 -13.74 30.93
C GLN A 15 -5.69 -13.39 29.51
N SER A 16 -4.39 -13.44 29.24
CA SER A 16 -3.89 -13.38 27.87
C SER A 16 -4.32 -14.64 27.11
N CYS A 17 -4.64 -14.48 25.83
CA CYS A 17 -4.99 -15.60 24.96
C CYS A 17 -3.83 -16.61 24.91
N PRO A 18 -4.06 -17.91 25.14
CA PRO A 18 -2.98 -18.89 25.13
C PRO A 18 -2.39 -19.14 23.72
N ALA A 19 -3.12 -18.78 22.66
CA ALA A 19 -2.70 -19.01 21.28
C ALA A 19 -1.90 -17.84 20.68
N CYS A 20 -2.34 -16.59 20.91
CA CYS A 20 -1.70 -15.40 20.33
C CYS A 20 -1.21 -14.38 21.36
N HIS A 21 -1.31 -14.69 22.65
CA HIS A 21 -0.92 -13.83 23.79
C HIS A 21 -1.64 -12.48 23.85
N PHE A 22 -2.69 -12.27 23.07
CA PHE A 22 -3.52 -11.08 23.12
C PHE A 22 -4.14 -10.88 24.51
N SER A 23 -4.07 -9.65 25.01
CA SER A 23 -4.84 -9.19 26.17
C SER A 23 -5.30 -7.75 25.93
N GLY A 24 -6.50 -7.42 26.38
CA GLY A 24 -7.09 -6.09 26.29
C GLY A 24 -7.98 -5.81 27.49
N ASP A 25 -8.53 -4.60 27.57
CA ASP A 25 -9.49 -4.25 28.61
C ASP A 25 -10.76 -5.11 28.46
N PRO A 26 -11.16 -5.90 29.47
CA PRO A 26 -12.36 -6.73 29.41
C PRO A 26 -13.61 -5.97 28.98
N LEU A 27 -13.77 -4.71 29.41
CA LEU A 27 -14.94 -3.90 29.07
C LEU A 27 -15.02 -3.60 27.57
N PHE A 28 -13.88 -3.31 26.95
CA PHE A 28 -13.83 -3.06 25.50
C PHE A 28 -14.01 -4.33 24.70
N ILE A 29 -13.53 -5.47 25.20
CA ILE A 29 -13.70 -6.76 24.53
C ILE A 29 -15.17 -7.21 24.59
N GLU A 30 -15.84 -7.09 25.75
CA GLU A 30 -17.28 -7.37 25.87
C GLU A 30 -18.12 -6.41 25.00
N GLU A 31 -17.76 -5.12 24.95
CA GLU A 31 -18.44 -4.17 24.08
C GLU A 31 -18.27 -4.54 22.59
N LEU A 32 -17.07 -4.97 22.19
CA LEU A 32 -16.79 -5.39 20.82
C LEU A 32 -17.64 -6.60 20.43
N ASP A 33 -17.67 -7.66 21.25
CA ASP A 33 -18.48 -8.87 21.03
C ASP A 33 -19.97 -8.54 20.91
N ARG A 34 -20.46 -7.62 21.75
CA ARG A 34 -21.86 -7.14 21.69
C ARG A 34 -22.17 -6.40 20.39
N ILE A 35 -21.25 -5.56 19.91
CA ILE A 35 -21.42 -4.80 18.67
C ILE A 35 -21.36 -5.73 17.46
N GLU A 36 -20.47 -6.71 17.46
CA GLU A 36 -20.41 -7.74 16.41
C GLU A 36 -21.70 -8.53 16.33
N TRP A 37 -22.21 -9.01 17.47
CA TRP A 37 -23.52 -9.66 17.54
C TRP A 37 -24.62 -8.75 16.99
N LEU A 38 -24.69 -7.49 17.42
CA LEU A 38 -25.73 -6.56 16.97
C LEU A 38 -25.66 -6.29 15.46
N LEU A 39 -24.46 -6.14 14.89
CA LEU A 39 -24.28 -5.97 13.46
C LEU A 39 -24.76 -7.20 12.68
N ALA A 40 -24.47 -8.41 13.18
CA ALA A 40 -24.97 -9.65 12.58
C ALA A 40 -26.49 -9.81 12.70
N GLU A 41 -27.10 -9.31 13.78
CA GLU A 41 -28.55 -9.29 13.93
C GLU A 41 -29.22 -8.30 12.97
N ILE A 42 -28.65 -7.10 12.80
CA ILE A 42 -29.17 -6.09 11.87
C ILE A 42 -29.28 -6.63 10.44
N ASP A 43 -28.37 -7.51 10.03
CA ASP A 43 -28.44 -8.18 8.71
C ASP A 43 -29.66 -9.09 8.55
N GLN A 44 -30.26 -9.55 9.64
CA GLN A 44 -31.42 -10.43 9.66
C GLN A 44 -32.74 -9.67 9.88
N TRP A 45 -32.68 -8.36 10.12
CA TRP A 45 -33.87 -7.55 10.36
C TRP A 45 -34.67 -7.38 9.07
N GLU A 46 -35.85 -8.00 9.00
CA GLU A 46 -36.72 -7.84 7.86
C GLU A 46 -37.25 -6.40 7.73
N PRO A 47 -37.51 -5.92 6.50
CA PRO A 47 -38.18 -4.63 6.25
C PRO A 47 -39.54 -4.47 6.95
N GLY A 48 -40.13 -5.55 7.47
CA GLY A 48 -41.41 -5.57 8.19
C GLY A 48 -41.35 -5.11 9.66
N LEU A 49 -40.17 -4.86 10.23
CA LEU A 49 -40.01 -4.39 11.62
C LEU A 49 -40.36 -2.90 11.83
N GLY A 50 -40.89 -2.23 10.81
CA GLY A 50 -41.25 -0.81 10.88
C GLY A 50 -40.06 0.15 10.90
N VAL A 51 -38.85 -0.36 10.65
CA VAL A 51 -37.63 0.44 10.51
C VAL A 51 -37.38 0.68 9.02
N SER A 52 -37.26 1.95 8.63
CA SER A 52 -36.94 2.27 7.23
C SER A 52 -35.53 1.78 6.86
N PRO A 53 -35.27 1.46 5.58
CA PRO A 53 -33.93 1.10 5.12
C PRO A 53 -32.87 2.17 5.44
N GLU A 54 -33.26 3.45 5.38
CA GLU A 54 -32.41 4.58 5.73
C GLU A 54 -32.00 4.55 7.21
N ASN A 55 -32.95 4.29 8.11
CA ASN A 55 -32.67 4.16 9.54
C ASN A 55 -31.82 2.93 9.84
N LEU A 56 -32.04 1.79 9.15
CA LEU A 56 -31.18 0.61 9.27
C LEU A 56 -29.74 0.92 8.84
N ASN A 57 -29.56 1.67 7.75
CA ASN A 57 -28.24 2.08 7.28
C ASN A 57 -27.56 3.01 8.29
N LEU A 58 -28.27 3.99 8.87
CA LEU A 58 -27.74 4.87 9.91
C LEU A 58 -27.31 4.10 11.16
N ILE A 59 -28.13 3.14 11.60
CA ILE A 59 -27.81 2.26 12.74
C ILE A 59 -26.55 1.45 12.43
N ARG A 60 -26.49 0.81 11.24
CA ARG A 60 -25.34 0.04 10.78
C ARG A 60 -24.07 0.89 10.79
N GLN A 61 -24.11 2.08 10.18
CA GLN A 61 -22.97 3.00 10.15
C GLN A 61 -22.47 3.37 11.55
N LYS A 62 -23.39 3.68 12.48
CA LYS A 62 -23.05 4.00 13.86
C LYS A 62 -22.32 2.84 14.56
N TYR A 63 -22.84 1.63 14.43
CA TYR A 63 -22.24 0.46 15.09
C TYR A 63 -20.96 -0.01 14.40
N THR A 64 -20.86 0.09 13.07
CA THR A 64 -19.60 -0.16 12.35
C THR A 64 -18.51 0.83 12.74
N ALA A 65 -18.84 2.12 12.89
CA ALA A 65 -17.89 3.12 13.38
C ALA A 65 -17.43 2.80 14.80
N ARG A 66 -18.35 2.45 15.71
CA ARG A 66 -18.00 2.07 17.09
C ARG A 66 -17.16 0.79 17.16
N ARG A 67 -17.47 -0.21 16.32
CA ARG A 67 -16.64 -1.43 16.21
C ARG A 67 -15.19 -1.06 15.87
N ARG A 68 -15.00 -0.21 14.86
CA ARG A 68 -13.67 0.24 14.42
C ARG A 68 -12.92 0.99 15.52
N GLU A 69 -13.59 1.84 16.30
CA GLU A 69 -12.98 2.52 17.44
C GLU A 69 -12.45 1.53 18.49
N LEU A 70 -13.22 0.49 18.79
CA LEU A 70 -12.83 -0.56 19.75
C LEU A 70 -11.68 -1.41 19.21
N GLU A 71 -11.74 -1.80 17.93
CA GLU A 71 -10.65 -2.54 17.26
C GLU A 71 -9.32 -1.76 17.35
N ILE A 72 -9.34 -0.45 17.10
CA ILE A 72 -8.15 0.42 17.22
C ILE A 72 -7.70 0.51 18.68
N THR A 73 -8.64 0.73 19.62
CA THR A 73 -8.33 0.85 21.06
C THR A 73 -7.70 -0.43 21.61
N LEU A 74 -8.14 -1.58 21.10
CA LEU A 74 -7.63 -2.90 21.47
C LEU A 74 -6.36 -3.30 20.71
N ASN A 75 -5.84 -2.45 19.81
CA ASN A 75 -4.72 -2.76 18.92
C ASN A 75 -4.97 -3.98 18.02
N LEU A 76 -6.24 -4.27 17.71
CA LEU A 76 -6.65 -5.28 16.73
C LEU A 76 -6.61 -4.72 15.30
N ARG A 77 -6.56 -3.39 15.19
CA ARG A 77 -6.54 -2.66 13.93
C ARG A 77 -5.63 -1.43 14.04
N LEU A 78 -4.95 -1.10 12.96
CA LEU A 78 -4.19 0.13 12.83
C LEU A 78 -5.13 1.34 12.71
N PRO A 79 -4.76 2.48 13.33
CA PRO A 79 -5.53 3.71 13.16
C PRO A 79 -5.45 4.20 11.69
N PRO A 80 -6.56 4.75 11.15
CA PRO A 80 -6.56 5.32 9.82
C PRO A 80 -5.59 6.50 9.73
N PHE A 81 -5.01 6.69 8.55
CA PHE A 81 -4.19 7.85 8.27
C PHE A 81 -4.99 9.14 8.24
N THR A 82 -4.37 10.20 8.75
CA THR A 82 -4.75 11.58 8.43
C THR A 82 -4.56 11.85 6.93
N LEU A 83 -5.15 12.94 6.42
CA LEU A 83 -5.02 13.31 5.00
C LEU A 83 -3.56 13.50 4.57
N GLU A 84 -2.72 14.10 5.41
CA GLU A 84 -1.30 14.30 5.10
C GLU A 84 -0.51 12.98 5.11
N GLU A 85 -0.78 12.10 6.07
CA GLU A 85 -0.16 10.77 6.09
C GLU A 85 -0.59 9.94 4.89
N ALA A 86 -1.88 9.99 4.51
CA ALA A 86 -2.41 9.31 3.33
C ALA A 86 -1.70 9.78 2.04
N ARG A 87 -1.44 11.08 1.90
CA ARG A 87 -0.70 11.64 0.76
C ARG A 87 0.71 11.06 0.63
N LEU A 88 1.36 10.74 1.74
CA LEU A 88 2.69 10.12 1.77
C LEU A 88 2.64 8.59 1.68
N ALA A 89 1.54 7.97 2.10
CA ALA A 89 1.33 6.53 2.10
C ALA A 89 0.92 6.00 0.72
N TRP A 90 0.20 6.77 -0.10
CA TRP A 90 -0.19 6.32 -1.44
C TRP A 90 1.00 5.91 -2.32
N PRO A 91 2.06 6.75 -2.50
CA PRO A 91 3.23 6.33 -3.28
C PRO A 91 3.87 5.04 -2.74
N GLN A 92 3.91 4.89 -1.41
CA GLN A 92 4.46 3.71 -0.75
C GLN A 92 3.68 2.43 -1.03
N LEU A 93 2.34 2.52 -1.09
CA LEU A 93 1.47 1.41 -1.47
C LEU A 93 1.72 1.01 -2.92
N PHE A 94 1.67 1.96 -3.85
CA PHE A 94 1.87 1.68 -5.27
C PHE A 94 3.24 1.08 -5.58
N GLN A 95 4.29 1.57 -4.90
CA GLN A 95 5.64 1.01 -5.02
C GLN A 95 5.71 -0.46 -4.59
N ARG A 96 5.02 -0.83 -3.49
CA ARG A 96 4.99 -2.20 -2.99
C ARG A 96 4.15 -3.12 -3.84
N GLU A 97 2.98 -2.67 -4.29
CA GLU A 97 2.17 -3.40 -5.27
C GLU A 97 2.97 -3.64 -6.57
N ALA A 98 3.70 -2.62 -7.07
CA ALA A 98 4.57 -2.77 -8.23
C ALA A 98 5.71 -3.76 -7.98
N LEU A 99 6.31 -3.78 -6.78
CA LEU A 99 7.32 -4.78 -6.42
C LEU A 99 6.73 -6.19 -6.40
N LEU A 100 5.57 -6.41 -5.77
CA LEU A 100 4.91 -7.72 -5.77
C LEU A 100 4.61 -8.20 -7.19
N GLN A 101 4.11 -7.30 -8.04
CA GLN A 101 3.89 -7.59 -9.46
C GLN A 101 5.20 -8.02 -10.15
N LYS A 102 6.28 -7.24 -9.98
CA LYS A 102 7.59 -7.56 -10.58
C LYS A 102 8.19 -8.85 -10.05
N MET A 103 8.06 -9.13 -8.76
CA MET A 103 8.49 -10.40 -8.19
C MET A 103 7.71 -11.57 -8.79
N GLY A 104 6.40 -11.43 -8.99
CA GLY A 104 5.59 -12.42 -9.71
C GLY A 104 6.08 -12.67 -11.13
N GLU A 105 6.39 -11.61 -11.89
CA GLU A 105 6.97 -11.70 -13.23
C GLU A 105 8.35 -12.40 -13.23
N TRP A 106 9.24 -12.03 -12.31
CA TRP A 106 10.58 -12.61 -12.21
C TRP A 106 10.57 -14.07 -11.73
N LEU A 107 9.65 -14.43 -10.82
CA LEU A 107 9.43 -15.82 -10.40
C LEU A 107 8.93 -16.67 -11.56
N ALA A 108 7.93 -16.19 -12.30
CA ALA A 108 7.38 -16.89 -13.46
C ALA A 108 8.43 -17.09 -14.57
N ALA A 109 9.35 -16.14 -14.73
CA ALA A 109 10.47 -16.23 -15.65
C ALA A 109 11.66 -17.08 -15.14
N GLY A 110 11.59 -17.60 -13.90
CA GLY A 110 12.68 -18.37 -13.28
C GLY A 110 13.95 -17.54 -13.01
N GLN A 111 13.81 -16.22 -12.88
CA GLN A 111 14.94 -15.29 -12.69
C GLN A 111 15.33 -15.13 -11.22
N ILE A 112 14.40 -15.39 -10.30
CA ILE A 112 14.63 -15.36 -8.86
C ILE A 112 14.21 -16.68 -8.21
N ASP A 113 14.88 -17.05 -7.12
CA ASP A 113 14.62 -18.29 -6.38
C ASP A 113 13.37 -18.13 -5.47
N PRO A 114 12.37 -19.02 -5.57
CA PRO A 114 11.15 -18.91 -4.77
C PRO A 114 11.40 -18.98 -3.25
N LEU A 115 12.32 -19.83 -2.81
CA LEU A 115 12.55 -20.07 -1.39
C LEU A 115 13.27 -18.88 -0.74
N SER A 116 14.30 -18.35 -1.40
CA SER A 116 15.06 -17.21 -0.89
C SER A 116 14.26 -15.91 -0.90
N THR A 117 13.23 -15.81 -1.75
CA THR A 117 12.42 -14.58 -1.91
C THR A 117 11.11 -14.58 -1.13
N GLN A 118 10.67 -15.74 -0.62
CA GLN A 118 9.40 -15.87 0.10
C GLN A 118 9.25 -14.87 1.25
N ALA A 119 10.27 -14.72 2.10
CA ALA A 119 10.22 -13.80 3.24
C ALA A 119 10.00 -12.33 2.80
N LEU A 120 10.57 -11.92 1.66
CA LEU A 120 10.37 -10.58 1.11
C LEU A 120 8.95 -10.43 0.55
N VAL A 121 8.43 -11.46 -0.13
CA VAL A 121 7.04 -11.48 -0.62
C VAL A 121 6.06 -11.34 0.55
N ASP A 122 6.24 -12.15 1.60
CA ASP A 122 5.37 -12.14 2.77
C ASP A 122 5.41 -10.78 3.48
N GLN A 123 6.62 -10.25 3.72
CA GLN A 123 6.78 -8.94 4.34
C GLN A 123 6.16 -7.82 3.50
N THR A 124 6.35 -7.85 2.18
CA THR A 124 5.82 -6.81 1.29
C THR A 124 4.29 -6.91 1.21
N SER A 125 3.74 -8.13 1.21
CA SER A 125 2.29 -8.37 1.21
C SER A 125 1.66 -7.85 2.51
N GLN A 126 2.25 -8.14 3.66
CA GLN A 126 1.79 -7.59 4.94
C GLN A 126 1.82 -6.06 4.94
N GLN A 127 2.89 -5.44 4.43
CA GLN A 127 2.97 -3.98 4.35
C GLN A 127 1.91 -3.38 3.41
N VAL A 128 1.52 -4.10 2.36
CA VAL A 128 0.42 -3.67 1.48
C VAL A 128 -0.91 -3.75 2.24
N GLU A 129 -1.17 -4.83 2.95
CA GLU A 129 -2.37 -5.00 3.77
C GLU A 129 -2.48 -3.91 4.85
N ASP A 130 -1.40 -3.66 5.59
CA ASP A 130 -1.33 -2.61 6.62
C ASP A 130 -1.63 -1.23 6.02
N LEU A 131 -1.00 -0.89 4.87
CA LEU A 131 -1.24 0.38 4.19
C LEU A 131 -2.68 0.52 3.70
N LEU A 132 -3.26 -0.54 3.12
CA LEU A 132 -4.65 -0.54 2.67
C LEU A 132 -5.62 -0.36 3.84
N GLU A 133 -5.36 -1.00 4.97
CA GLU A 133 -6.16 -0.87 6.19
C GLU A 133 -6.17 0.58 6.70
N GLN A 134 -5.00 1.22 6.75
CA GLN A 134 -4.84 2.59 7.22
C GLN A 134 -5.35 3.64 6.22
N LEU A 135 -5.31 3.32 4.92
CA LEU A 135 -5.84 4.17 3.84
C LEU A 135 -7.36 4.00 3.63
N GLU A 136 -8.02 3.11 4.36
CA GLU A 136 -9.46 2.89 4.21
C GLU A 136 -10.25 4.20 4.40
N GLY A 137 -11.14 4.49 3.45
CA GLY A 137 -11.94 5.71 3.42
C GLY A 137 -11.27 6.90 2.72
N GLN A 138 -9.99 6.79 2.38
CA GLN A 138 -9.28 7.78 1.57
C GLN A 138 -9.46 7.47 0.07
N PRO A 139 -9.69 8.47 -0.79
CA PRO A 139 -9.81 8.24 -2.23
C PRO A 139 -8.47 7.78 -2.81
N ARG A 140 -8.47 6.62 -3.46
CA ARG A 140 -7.29 6.11 -4.17
C ARG A 140 -6.98 6.99 -5.38
N PRO A 141 -5.80 7.64 -5.45
CA PRO A 141 -5.44 8.43 -6.61
C PRO A 141 -5.11 7.50 -7.79
N GLY A 142 -5.31 7.96 -9.02
CA GLY A 142 -4.62 7.33 -10.16
C GLY A 142 -3.12 7.57 -10.00
N TYR A 143 -2.29 6.54 -9.98
CA TYR A 143 -0.84 6.62 -9.82
C TYR A 143 -0.17 5.59 -10.73
N PRO A 144 1.04 5.85 -11.26
CA PRO A 144 1.79 7.11 -11.21
C PRO A 144 1.14 8.23 -12.04
N GLN A 145 1.24 9.48 -11.60
CA GLN A 145 0.64 10.65 -12.29
C GLN A 145 1.65 11.41 -13.15
N THR A 146 2.91 11.40 -12.73
CA THR A 146 3.99 12.16 -13.37
C THR A 146 5.15 11.25 -13.74
N GLU A 147 6.03 11.73 -14.62
CA GLU A 147 7.30 11.06 -14.89
C GLU A 147 8.18 10.97 -13.63
N ALA A 148 8.06 11.93 -12.71
CA ALA A 148 8.74 11.90 -11.42
C ALA A 148 8.23 10.76 -10.53
N ASP A 149 6.92 10.48 -10.53
CA ASP A 149 6.33 9.34 -9.81
C ASP A 149 6.81 7.99 -10.39
N ARG A 150 6.86 7.92 -11.73
CA ARG A 150 7.41 6.74 -12.43
C ARG A 150 8.88 6.54 -12.09
N LEU A 151 9.67 7.61 -12.05
CA LEU A 151 11.07 7.56 -11.65
C LEU A 151 11.21 7.10 -10.20
N GLY A 152 10.37 7.61 -9.29
CA GLY A 152 10.33 7.16 -7.89
C GLY A 152 10.07 5.66 -7.76
N THR A 153 9.09 5.15 -8.50
CA THR A 153 8.77 3.71 -8.55
C THR A 153 9.92 2.89 -9.12
N THR A 154 10.56 3.36 -10.20
CA THR A 154 11.70 2.69 -10.83
C THR A 154 12.91 2.63 -9.88
N ASN A 155 13.20 3.72 -9.17
CA ASN A 155 14.26 3.74 -8.15
C ASN A 155 13.97 2.75 -7.01
N PHE A 156 12.72 2.70 -6.52
CA PHE A 156 12.32 1.73 -5.50
C PHE A 156 12.54 0.27 -5.95
N LEU A 157 12.18 -0.05 -7.20
CA LEU A 157 12.39 -1.37 -7.79
C LEU A 157 13.88 -1.70 -7.98
N LEU A 158 14.70 -0.73 -8.38
CA LEU A 158 16.16 -0.90 -8.47
C LEU A 158 16.78 -1.22 -7.11
N ASP A 159 16.37 -0.51 -6.06
CA ASP A 159 16.86 -0.76 -4.71
C ASP A 159 16.44 -2.16 -4.22
N ALA A 160 15.19 -2.56 -4.50
CA ALA A 160 14.70 -3.91 -4.17
C ALA A 160 15.48 -5.00 -4.93
N ALA A 161 15.68 -4.84 -6.24
CA ALA A 161 16.47 -5.78 -7.05
C ALA A 161 17.93 -5.87 -6.59
N THR A 162 18.51 -4.75 -6.16
CA THR A 162 19.86 -4.72 -5.59
C THR A 162 19.93 -5.51 -4.27
N ARG A 163 18.94 -5.37 -3.38
CA ARG A 163 18.84 -6.17 -2.15
C ARG A 163 18.68 -7.66 -2.44
N LEU A 164 17.91 -8.03 -3.47
CA LEU A 164 17.81 -9.42 -3.92
C LEU A 164 19.18 -9.98 -4.35
N GLY A 165 20.00 -9.19 -5.04
CA GLY A 165 21.37 -9.56 -5.43
C GLY A 165 22.28 -9.78 -4.23
N GLN A 166 22.22 -8.87 -3.26
CA GLN A 166 22.96 -8.99 -1.99
C GLN A 166 22.58 -10.24 -1.19
N ASN A 167 21.32 -10.67 -1.30
CA ASN A 167 20.79 -11.87 -0.65
C ASN A 167 20.92 -13.13 -1.53
N HIS A 168 21.67 -13.09 -2.63
CA HIS A 168 21.83 -14.20 -3.58
C HIS A 168 20.51 -14.82 -4.05
N SER A 169 19.48 -13.99 -4.19
CA SER A 169 18.12 -14.44 -4.50
C SER A 169 17.85 -14.59 -6.00
N PHE A 170 18.80 -14.27 -6.86
CA PHE A 170 18.72 -14.54 -8.29
C PHE A 170 19.17 -15.97 -8.59
N THR A 171 18.51 -16.62 -9.55
CA THR A 171 18.88 -17.99 -9.98
C THR A 171 20.20 -18.03 -10.74
N SER A 172 20.64 -16.90 -11.30
CA SER A 172 21.93 -16.74 -11.96
C SER A 172 22.40 -15.29 -12.00
N PRO A 173 23.72 -15.05 -12.15
CA PRO A 173 24.26 -13.70 -12.39
C PRO A 173 23.71 -13.04 -13.67
N ALA A 174 23.32 -13.84 -14.66
CA ALA A 174 22.72 -13.33 -15.90
C ALA A 174 21.30 -12.79 -15.66
N ALA A 175 20.51 -13.46 -14.81
CA ALA A 175 19.18 -13.00 -14.43
C ALA A 175 19.26 -11.67 -13.65
N GLU A 176 20.18 -11.57 -12.70
CA GLU A 176 20.47 -10.32 -11.98
C GLU A 176 20.83 -9.18 -12.93
N ALA A 177 21.81 -9.42 -13.82
CA ALA A 177 22.26 -8.42 -14.78
C ALA A 177 21.13 -7.96 -15.72
N GLN A 178 20.29 -8.89 -16.19
CA GLN A 178 19.16 -8.58 -17.06
C GLN A 178 18.12 -7.69 -16.37
N ILE A 179 17.71 -8.04 -15.14
CA ILE A 179 16.72 -7.28 -14.38
C ILE A 179 17.25 -5.88 -14.06
N LEU A 180 18.48 -5.79 -13.54
CA LEU A 180 19.08 -4.51 -13.21
C LEU A 180 19.31 -3.63 -14.45
N ALA A 181 19.74 -4.21 -15.57
CA ALA A 181 19.93 -3.46 -16.81
C ALA A 181 18.60 -2.89 -17.33
N SER A 182 17.53 -3.69 -17.34
CA SER A 182 16.21 -3.23 -17.78
C SER A 182 15.71 -2.05 -16.96
N LEU A 183 15.82 -2.13 -15.64
CA LEU A 183 15.39 -1.06 -14.73
C LEU A 183 16.28 0.19 -14.85
N ARG A 184 17.58 0.04 -15.10
CA ARG A 184 18.49 1.18 -15.33
C ARG A 184 18.19 1.92 -16.62
N VAL A 185 17.84 1.20 -17.69
CA VAL A 185 17.42 1.81 -18.96
C VAL A 185 16.15 2.61 -18.78
N GLU A 186 15.15 2.06 -18.08
CA GLU A 186 13.91 2.80 -17.78
C GLU A 186 14.20 4.05 -16.95
N LYS A 187 15.05 3.93 -15.91
CA LYS A 187 15.48 5.06 -15.09
C LYS A 187 16.13 6.16 -15.94
N GLU A 188 17.08 5.82 -16.80
CA GLU A 188 17.78 6.78 -17.66
C GLU A 188 16.80 7.50 -18.60
N GLN A 189 15.86 6.77 -19.20
CA GLN A 189 14.82 7.37 -20.06
C GLN A 189 13.96 8.38 -19.31
N LEU A 190 13.58 8.07 -18.07
CA LEU A 190 12.80 8.97 -17.21
C LEU A 190 13.63 10.18 -16.72
N GLU A 191 14.92 10.01 -16.44
CA GLU A 191 15.81 11.12 -16.07
C GLU A 191 16.03 12.09 -17.25
N ILE A 192 16.14 11.56 -18.48
CA ILE A 192 16.23 12.36 -19.70
C ILE A 192 14.95 13.16 -19.95
N SER A 193 13.77 12.54 -19.75
CA SER A 193 12.48 13.22 -19.99
C SER A 193 12.23 14.34 -18.98
N LEU A 194 12.68 14.16 -17.73
CA LEU A 194 12.58 15.14 -16.65
C LEU A 194 13.62 16.27 -16.72
N SER A 195 14.70 16.10 -17.48
CA SER A 195 15.70 17.14 -17.66
C SER A 195 15.16 18.27 -18.56
N PRO A 196 15.19 19.55 -18.13
CA PRO A 196 14.75 20.64 -18.97
C PRO A 196 15.63 20.71 -20.22
N ARG A 197 15.04 20.52 -21.41
CA ARG A 197 15.74 20.84 -22.66
C ARG A 197 16.17 22.31 -22.60
N PRO A 198 17.42 22.65 -22.94
CA PRO A 198 17.80 24.05 -23.08
C PRO A 198 16.85 24.70 -24.10
N THR A 199 16.17 25.77 -23.68
CA THR A 199 15.43 26.65 -24.58
C THR A 199 16.38 27.06 -25.69
N PRO A 200 16.07 26.87 -26.98
CA PRO A 200 16.95 27.32 -28.05
C PRO A 200 17.13 28.83 -27.89
N GLU A 201 18.38 29.26 -27.66
CA GLU A 201 18.73 30.68 -27.63
C GLU A 201 18.25 31.31 -28.94
N PRO A 202 17.58 32.47 -28.90
CA PRO A 202 17.23 33.19 -30.11
C PRO A 202 18.52 33.52 -30.86
N VAL A 203 18.64 32.97 -32.07
CA VAL A 203 19.75 33.24 -32.98
C VAL A 203 19.80 34.75 -33.23
N ASN A 204 20.79 35.42 -32.63
CA ASN A 204 21.15 36.79 -32.97
C ASN A 204 21.57 36.81 -34.45
N GLN A 205 20.67 37.24 -35.33
CA GLN A 205 21.02 37.57 -36.71
C GLN A 205 21.92 38.81 -36.68
N PRO A 206 23.14 38.77 -37.26
CA PRO A 206 23.94 39.96 -37.42
C PRO A 206 23.29 40.89 -38.45
N ALA A 207 22.87 42.08 -38.00
CA ALA A 207 22.43 43.16 -38.88
C ALA A 207 23.56 43.52 -39.85
N GLY A 208 23.28 43.35 -41.14
CA GLY A 208 24.22 43.59 -42.23
C GLY A 208 24.75 45.01 -42.29
N ALA A 209 26.02 45.10 -42.71
CA ALA A 209 26.71 46.32 -43.06
C ALA A 209 25.97 47.11 -44.16
N PRO A 210 25.87 48.45 -44.06
CA PRO A 210 25.52 49.27 -45.21
C PRO A 210 26.75 49.53 -46.07
N LEU A 211 26.58 49.29 -47.37
CA LEU A 211 27.49 49.60 -48.45
C LEU A 211 27.85 51.10 -48.52
N GLN A 212 29.12 51.37 -48.80
CA GLN A 212 29.61 52.62 -49.38
C GLN A 212 28.91 52.91 -50.72
N LYS A 213 28.51 54.16 -50.95
CA LYS A 213 28.36 54.76 -52.28
C LYS A 213 28.96 56.17 -52.29
N HIS A 214 29.57 56.44 -53.44
CA HIS A 214 30.40 57.56 -53.89
C HIS A 214 30.02 58.97 -53.43
#